data_AF-A0AAD1GKL8-F1
#
_entry.id   AF-A0AAD1GKL8-F1
#
_cell.length_a   1.000
_cell.length_b   1.000
_cell.length_c   1.000
_cell.angle_alpha   90.00
_cell.angle_beta   90.00
_cell.angle_gamma   90.00
#
_symmetry.space_group_name_H-M   'P 1'
#
loop_
_entity.id
_entity.type
_entity.pdbx_description
1 polymer ?
#
loop_
_entity_poly.entity_id
_entity_poly.type
_entity_poly.pdbx_seq_one_letter_code
_entity_poly.pdbx_strand_id
1 'polypeptide(L)'
;MQDAEEKTGRIDMMVRMLGLLIAMTDEQPELLDSQNAENEAMAVQNLVENTLIAYRSWADDIDQEAAKHWLHSPEVQADFKIAWVSFREVLKILWDAPE
;
A
#
# COMPACT_ATOMS: atom_id res chain seq x y z
N MET A 1 -12.42 -21.59 -5.70
CA MET A 1 -12.91 -20.48 -6.57
C MET A 1 -13.07 -19.22 -5.72
N GLN A 2 -13.75 -19.33 -4.57
CA GLN A 2 -13.88 -18.28 -3.56
C GLN A 2 -12.53 -17.71 -3.06
N ASP A 3 -11.55 -18.54 -2.68
CA ASP A 3 -10.23 -18.06 -2.23
C ASP A 3 -9.45 -17.29 -3.31
N ALA A 4 -9.66 -17.63 -4.58
CA ALA A 4 -8.98 -16.95 -5.69
C ALA A 4 -9.61 -15.57 -5.95
N GLU A 5 -10.93 -15.47 -5.87
CA GLU A 5 -11.67 -14.21 -5.98
C GLU A 5 -11.38 -13.27 -4.81
N GLU A 6 -11.27 -13.82 -3.59
CA GLU A 6 -10.92 -13.05 -2.38
C GLU A 6 -9.47 -12.54 -2.44
N LYS A 7 -8.56 -13.36 -2.96
CA LYS A 7 -7.17 -12.96 -3.24
C LYS A 7 -7.10 -11.85 -4.29
N THR A 8 -7.81 -11.99 -5.42
CA THR A 8 -7.84 -10.96 -6.46
C THR A 8 -8.45 -9.66 -5.94
N GLY A 9 -9.55 -9.73 -5.19
CA GLY A 9 -10.16 -8.55 -4.57
C GLY A 9 -9.24 -7.84 -3.57
N ARG A 10 -8.49 -8.60 -2.77
CA ARG A 10 -7.48 -8.05 -1.84
C ARG A 10 -6.33 -7.37 -2.58
N ILE A 11 -5.80 -7.99 -3.64
CA ILE A 11 -4.73 -7.40 -4.46
C ILE A 11 -5.20 -6.11 -5.13
N ASP A 12 -6.38 -6.11 -5.74
CA ASP A 12 -6.94 -4.93 -6.40
C ASP A 12 -7.17 -3.78 -5.42
N MET A 13 -7.64 -4.08 -4.20
CA MET A 13 -7.78 -3.09 -3.14
C MET A 13 -6.42 -2.48 -2.75
N MET A 14 -5.40 -3.31 -2.56
CA MET A 14 -4.05 -2.86 -2.22
C MET A 14 -3.45 -1.98 -3.33
N VAL A 15 -3.61 -2.35 -4.60
CA VAL A 15 -3.13 -1.54 -5.74
C VAL A 15 -3.80 -0.16 -5.76
N ARG A 16 -5.12 -0.09 -5.53
CA ARG A 16 -5.85 1.20 -5.48
C ARG A 16 -5.37 2.09 -4.33
N MET A 17 -5.11 1.50 -3.16
CA MET A 17 -4.60 2.26 -2.02
C MET A 17 -3.19 2.78 -2.27
N LEU A 18 -2.32 1.96 -2.86
CA LEU A 18 -0.98 2.38 -3.28
C LEU A 18 -1.03 3.56 -4.27
N GLY A 19 -1.96 3.51 -5.23
CA GLY A 19 -2.18 4.61 -6.18
C GLY A 19 -2.66 5.91 -5.53
N LEU A 20 -3.63 5.83 -4.61
CA LEU A 20 -4.10 6.99 -3.85
C LEU A 20 -3.00 7.58 -2.98
N LEU A 21 -2.16 6.74 -2.38
CA LEU A 21 -1.03 7.17 -1.56
C LEU A 21 -0.02 7.98 -2.36
N ILE A 22 0.31 7.55 -3.58
CA ILE A 22 1.22 8.32 -4.42
C ILE A 22 0.62 9.66 -4.86
N ALA A 23 -0.66 9.67 -5.24
CA ALA A 23 -1.35 10.92 -5.55
C ALA A 23 -1.32 11.89 -4.36
N MET A 24 -1.54 11.39 -3.14
CA MET A 24 -1.44 12.19 -1.92
C MET A 24 -0.02 12.69 -1.63
N THR A 25 1.02 11.87 -1.87
CA THR A 25 2.42 12.30 -1.66
C THR A 25 2.92 13.26 -2.74
N ASP A 26 2.36 13.21 -3.95
CA ASP A 26 2.64 14.20 -5.00
C ASP A 26 2.02 15.57 -4.65
N GLU A 27 0.81 15.55 -4.09
CA GLU A 27 0.14 16.77 -3.59
C GLU A 27 0.74 17.30 -2.28
N GLN A 28 1.30 16.43 -1.42
CA GLN A 28 1.87 16.77 -0.10
C GLN A 28 3.21 16.05 0.13
N PRO A 29 4.30 16.53 -0.50
CA PRO A 29 5.61 15.89 -0.43
C PRO A 29 6.20 15.89 0.99
N GLU A 30 5.76 16.78 1.89
CA GLU A 30 6.15 16.78 3.30
C GLU A 30 5.83 15.48 4.06
N LEU A 31 4.88 14.68 3.57
CA LEU A 31 4.57 13.36 4.14
C LEU A 31 5.73 12.37 4.01
N LEU A 32 6.65 12.61 3.07
CA LEU A 32 7.85 11.81 2.82
C LEU A 32 9.12 12.42 3.44
N ASP A 33 9.02 13.47 4.26
CA ASP A 33 10.19 14.10 4.87
C ASP A 33 11.03 13.07 5.63
N SER A 34 12.34 13.06 5.36
CA SER A 34 13.39 12.28 6.02
C SER A 34 13.42 12.41 7.55
N GLN A 35 12.75 13.40 8.14
CA GLN A 35 12.55 13.45 9.59
C GLN A 35 11.58 12.36 10.10
N ASN A 36 10.79 11.76 9.21
CA ASN A 36 9.84 10.69 9.49
C ASN A 36 10.38 9.27 9.14
N ALA A 37 11.48 9.15 8.39
CA ALA A 37 12.16 7.88 8.09
C ALA A 37 13.60 8.07 7.58
N GLU A 38 14.47 7.04 7.71
CA GLU A 38 15.89 7.12 7.31
C GLU A 38 16.14 7.51 5.85
N ASN A 39 15.18 7.23 4.96
CA ASN A 39 15.20 7.65 3.56
C ASN A 39 13.77 7.65 3.00
N GLU A 40 13.59 8.27 1.84
CA GLU A 40 12.31 8.42 1.15
C GLU A 40 11.63 7.07 0.86
N ALA A 41 12.39 6.04 0.48
CA ALA A 41 11.83 4.72 0.22
C ALA A 41 11.23 4.09 1.49
N MET A 42 11.87 4.29 2.64
CA MET A 42 11.35 3.86 3.93
C MET A 42 10.16 4.71 4.40
N ALA A 43 10.14 6.02 4.09
CA ALA A 43 8.99 6.89 4.37
C ALA A 43 7.74 6.45 3.61
N VAL A 44 7.89 6.17 2.30
CA VAL A 44 6.80 5.63 1.47
C VAL A 44 6.32 4.29 2.03
N GLN A 45 7.24 3.38 2.37
CA GLN A 45 6.87 2.08 2.94
C GLN A 45 6.08 2.25 4.25
N ASN A 46 6.55 3.07 5.19
CA ASN A 46 5.87 3.31 6.47
C ASN A 46 4.47 3.91 6.26
N LEU A 47 4.33 4.87 5.32
CA LEU A 47 3.06 5.50 5.01
C LEU A 47 2.05 4.48 4.44
N VAL A 48 2.52 3.60 3.55
CA VAL A 48 1.72 2.52 2.98
C VAL A 48 1.26 1.54 4.06
N GLU A 49 2.17 1.06 4.89
CA GLU A 49 1.86 0.11 5.97
C GLU A 49 0.86 0.72 6.96
N ASN A 50 1.09 1.97 7.39
CA ASN A 50 0.19 2.68 8.31
C ASN A 50 -1.20 2.88 7.72
N THR A 51 -1.31 3.18 6.42
CA THR A 51 -2.59 3.37 5.74
C THR A 51 -3.36 2.06 5.61
N LEU A 52 -2.68 0.96 5.28
CA LEU A 52 -3.29 -0.37 5.23
C LEU A 52 -3.78 -0.81 6.61
N ILE A 53 -3.01 -0.56 7.67
CA ILE A 53 -3.41 -0.82 9.05
C ILE A 53 -4.64 0.00 9.43
N ALA A 54 -4.63 1.31 9.15
CA ALA A 54 -5.74 2.21 9.46
C ALA A 54 -7.03 1.81 8.73
N TYR A 55 -6.92 1.51 7.42
CA TYR A 55 -8.06 1.05 6.65
C TYR A 55 -8.60 -0.27 7.17
N ARG A 56 -7.74 -1.25 7.44
CA ARG A 56 -8.19 -2.58 7.90
C ARG A 56 -8.85 -2.49 9.27
N SER A 57 -8.27 -1.70 10.17
CA SER A 57 -8.85 -1.41 11.48
C SER A 57 -10.26 -0.80 11.34
N TRP A 58 -10.44 0.18 10.45
CA TRP A 58 -11.74 0.80 10.19
C TRP A 58 -12.75 -0.12 9.50
N ALA A 59 -12.32 -0.84 8.46
CA ALA A 59 -13.21 -1.65 7.62
C ALA A 59 -13.75 -2.88 8.35
N ASP A 60 -12.93 -3.47 9.22
CA ASP A 60 -13.27 -4.70 9.94
C ASP A 60 -13.64 -4.47 11.41
N ASP A 61 -13.61 -3.23 11.89
CA ASP A 61 -13.79 -2.86 13.31
C ASP A 61 -12.86 -3.66 14.24
N ILE A 62 -11.59 -3.81 13.82
CA ILE A 62 -10.55 -4.51 14.59
C ILE A 62 -9.54 -3.53 15.16
N ASP A 63 -8.87 -3.91 16.25
CA ASP A 63 -7.81 -3.09 16.83
C ASP A 63 -6.56 -3.03 15.92
N GLN A 64 -5.71 -2.05 16.20
CA GLN A 64 -4.51 -1.79 15.42
C GLN A 64 -3.50 -2.95 15.45
N GLU A 65 -3.44 -3.71 16.56
CA GLU A 65 -2.52 -4.84 16.69
C GLU A 65 -2.99 -6.04 15.87
N ALA A 66 -4.29 -6.30 15.84
CA ALA A 66 -4.91 -7.30 14.97
C ALA A 66 -4.70 -6.95 13.49
N ALA A 67 -4.86 -5.68 13.12
CA ALA A 67 -4.59 -5.19 11.77
C ALA A 67 -3.10 -5.33 11.39
N LYS A 68 -2.16 -5.02 12.29
CA LYS A 68 -0.73 -5.29 12.10
C LYS A 68 -0.45 -6.78 11.91
N HIS A 69 -1.03 -7.63 12.76
CA HIS A 69 -0.84 -9.08 12.69
C HIS A 69 -1.31 -9.65 11.34
N TRP A 70 -2.44 -9.16 10.85
CA TRP A 70 -2.94 -9.48 9.51
C TRP A 70 -1.97 -9.05 8.42
N LEU A 71 -1.45 -7.81 8.49
CA LEU A 71 -0.50 -7.28 7.50
C LEU A 71 0.81 -8.10 7.44
N HIS A 72 1.26 -8.63 8.58
CA HIS A 72 2.45 -9.48 8.66
C HIS A 72 2.19 -10.97 8.37
N SER A 73 0.95 -11.35 8.05
CA SER A 73 0.66 -12.74 7.67
C SER A 73 1.35 -13.10 6.34
N PRO A 74 1.86 -14.33 6.18
CA PRO A 74 2.62 -14.72 4.98
C PRO A 74 1.87 -14.54 3.67
N GLU A 75 0.55 -14.76 3.69
CA GLU A 75 -0.33 -14.63 2.53
C GLU A 75 -0.49 -13.17 2.11
N VAL A 76 -0.74 -12.27 3.08
CA VAL A 76 -0.88 -10.83 2.84
C VAL A 76 0.44 -10.21 2.39
N GLN A 77 1.56 -10.65 2.96
CA GLN A 77 2.90 -10.21 2.52
C GLN A 77 3.19 -10.64 1.08
N ALA A 78 2.78 -11.85 0.68
CA ALA A 78 2.92 -12.32 -0.70
C ALA A 78 2.07 -11.48 -1.67
N ASP A 79 0.84 -11.17 -1.29
CA ASP A 79 -0.07 -10.34 -2.10
C ASP A 79 0.40 -8.89 -2.18
N PHE A 80 0.90 -8.33 -1.07
CA PHE A 80 1.48 -7.00 -1.04
C PHE A 80 2.66 -6.88 -2.01
N LYS A 81 3.54 -7.89 -2.07
CA LYS A 81 4.65 -7.92 -3.03
C LYS A 81 4.17 -7.91 -4.48
N ILE A 82 3.09 -8.63 -4.79
CA ILE A 82 2.48 -8.64 -6.13
C ILE A 82 1.86 -7.27 -6.46
N ALA A 83 1.10 -6.70 -5.51
CA ALA A 83 0.50 -5.39 -5.66
C ALA A 83 1.57 -4.30 -5.85
N TRP A 84 2.65 -4.35 -5.09
CA TRP A 84 3.78 -3.42 -5.18
C TRP A 84 4.50 -3.50 -6.53
N VAL A 85 4.75 -4.72 -7.04
CA VAL A 85 5.35 -4.90 -8.38
C VAL A 85 4.45 -4.32 -9.47
N SER A 86 3.16 -4.66 -9.44
CA SER A 86 2.16 -4.16 -10.39
C SER A 86 2.07 -2.63 -10.33
N PHE A 87 2.12 -2.09 -9.13
CA PHE A 87 2.10 -0.65 -8.88
C PHE A 87 3.33 0.06 -9.47
N ARG A 88 4.54 -0.49 -9.28
CA ARG A 88 5.76 0.06 -9.88
C ARG A 88 5.73 0.03 -11.41
N GLU A 89 5.08 -0.96 -12.02
CA GLU A 89 4.89 -1.00 -13.48
C GLU A 89 3.96 0.12 -13.95
N VAL A 90 2.86 0.36 -13.24
CA VAL A 90 1.94 1.48 -13.54
C VAL A 90 2.64 2.84 -13.41
N LEU A 91 3.46 3.04 -12.36
CA LEU A 91 4.21 4.28 -12.19
C LEU A 91 5.20 4.54 -13.32
N LYS A 92 5.91 3.50 -13.79
CA LYS A 92 6.78 3.63 -14.97
C LYS A 92 5.98 4.05 -16.19
N ILE A 93 4.81 3.47 -16.42
CA ILE A 93 3.95 3.83 -17.55
C ILE A 93 3.49 5.29 -17.43
N LEU A 94 3.07 5.74 -16.25
CA LEU A 94 2.58 7.11 -16.02
C LEU A 94 3.69 8.16 -16.11
N TRP A 95 4.90 7.84 -15.63
CA TRP A 95 6.03 8.77 -15.57
C TRP A 95 6.89 8.77 -16.86
N ASP A 96 6.87 7.67 -17.62
CA ASP A 96 7.49 7.58 -18.95
C ASP A 96 6.50 7.91 -20.09
N ALA A 97 5.25 8.26 -19.78
CA ALA A 97 4.28 8.71 -20.78
C ALA A 97 4.70 10.09 -21.33
N PRO A 98 4.92 10.24 -22.65
CA PRO A 98 5.17 11.55 -23.23
C PRO A 98 3.90 12.42 -23.10
N GLU A 99 4.10 13.68 -22.70
CA GLU A 99 3.04 14.72 -22.63
C GLU A 99 2.23 14.86 -23.93
#